data_AF-A0A316R2D5-F1
#
_entry.id   AF-A0A316R2D5-F1
#
_cell.length_a   1.000
_cell.length_b   1.000
_cell.length_c   1.000
_cell.angle_alpha   90.00
_cell.angle_beta   90.00
_cell.angle_gamma   90.00
#
_symmetry.space_group_name_H-M   'P 1'
#
loop_
_entity.id
_entity.type
_entity.pdbx_description
1 polymer ?
#
loop_
_entity_poly.entity_id
_entity_poly.type
_entity_poly.pdbx_seq_one_letter_code
_entity_poly.pdbx_strand_id
1 'polypeptide(L)'
;MAQWKTQKTGSAGVLIGKSVLVSIFVEDADSKWNEKQKKDVNRKLKVAAAFIQRQGKRYKKNVTLVADSYANPDLQYEVKTKIKLDDSEKRLNRFSDQMQTRIEQSINVDEIREKYDTDSIGFLLFINKSGVSSTSVHYMEDGKKNFYEMCALFSKYEKEAEGAATYAHEILHLFGARDLYMTSITDGISSALVRHVGKKYPNDIMFSTFTKSGKTLKYKIVNQVDRVTAFYLGWKNTIPEKKKFALGGRNPKGCFSDGTAW
;
A
#
# COMPACT_ATOMS: atom_id res chain seq x y z
N MET A 1 6.55 -5.51 26.06
CA MET A 1 6.35 -4.91 24.72
C MET A 1 5.82 -6.02 23.82
N ALA A 2 4.74 -5.79 23.07
CA ALA A 2 4.12 -6.83 22.26
C ALA A 2 5.10 -7.34 21.18
N GLN A 3 5.15 -8.66 20.96
CA GLN A 3 6.15 -9.33 20.11
C GLN A 3 6.14 -8.84 18.65
N TRP A 4 5.00 -8.33 18.17
CA TRP A 4 4.92 -7.81 16.82
C TRP A 4 5.62 -6.47 16.63
N LYS A 5 5.78 -5.65 17.69
CA LYS A 5 6.51 -4.37 17.63
C LYS A 5 8.02 -4.53 17.45
N THR A 6 8.52 -5.76 17.42
CA THR A 6 9.92 -6.08 17.14
C THR A 6 10.10 -6.74 15.77
N GLN A 7 9.03 -6.86 14.97
CA GLN A 7 9.12 -7.35 13.60
C GLN A 7 9.92 -6.39 12.73
N LYS A 8 10.86 -6.95 11.96
CA LYS A 8 11.66 -6.20 10.98
C LYS A 8 10.86 -5.71 9.78
N THR A 9 9.61 -6.15 9.61
CA THR A 9 8.82 -5.96 8.39
C THR A 9 7.84 -4.80 8.45
N GLY A 10 7.80 -4.03 9.54
CA GLY A 10 6.75 -3.04 9.76
C GLY A 10 5.42 -3.68 10.15
N SER A 11 4.38 -2.85 10.31
CA SER A 11 3.07 -3.28 10.77
C SER A 11 2.29 -4.08 9.74
N ALA A 12 2.48 -3.83 8.45
CA ALA A 12 1.74 -4.53 7.39
C ALA A 12 2.39 -5.89 7.11
N GLY A 13 3.72 -5.99 7.13
CA GLY A 13 4.41 -7.27 7.05
C GLY A 13 4.19 -7.98 5.71
N VAL A 14 3.94 -9.30 5.74
CA VAL A 14 3.82 -10.12 4.52
C VAL A 14 2.37 -10.30 4.08
N LEU A 15 2.11 -10.13 2.78
CA LEU A 15 0.81 -10.39 2.15
C LEU A 15 0.55 -11.89 1.91
N ILE A 16 0.60 -12.68 2.97
CA ILE A 16 0.25 -14.10 3.00
C ILE A 16 -0.49 -14.37 4.30
N GLY A 17 -1.61 -15.09 4.21
CA GLY A 17 -2.54 -15.24 5.32
C GLY A 17 -3.56 -14.11 5.30
N LYS A 18 -3.92 -13.63 6.49
CA LYS A 18 -4.91 -12.59 6.70
C LYS A 18 -4.20 -11.28 7.04
N SER A 19 -4.62 -10.19 6.41
CA SER A 19 -4.19 -8.84 6.76
C SER A 19 -5.42 -7.94 6.93
N VAL A 20 -5.28 -6.93 7.78
CA VAL A 20 -6.31 -5.93 8.06
C VAL A 20 -5.87 -4.58 7.50
N LEU A 21 -6.79 -3.85 6.87
CA LEU A 21 -6.59 -2.48 6.42
C LEU A 21 -7.49 -1.54 7.22
N VAL A 22 -6.86 -0.69 8.04
CA VAL A 22 -7.55 0.32 8.85
C VAL A 22 -7.82 1.56 7.99
N SER A 23 -9.09 1.96 7.89
CA SER A 23 -9.51 3.13 7.13
C SER A 23 -9.51 4.38 8.01
N ILE A 24 -8.71 5.39 7.67
CA ILE A 24 -8.62 6.66 8.38
C ILE A 24 -9.02 7.79 7.44
N PHE A 25 -10.20 8.38 7.66
CA PHE A 25 -10.66 9.54 6.90
C PHE A 25 -10.04 10.81 7.46
N VAL A 26 -9.22 11.47 6.65
CA VAL A 26 -8.49 12.67 7.07
C VAL A 26 -9.24 13.91 6.64
N GLU A 27 -9.48 14.81 7.59
CA GLU A 27 -10.01 16.15 7.37
C GLU A 27 -8.93 17.17 7.69
N ASP A 28 -8.68 18.08 6.77
CA ASP A 28 -7.84 19.25 7.01
C ASP A 28 -8.67 20.54 6.95
N ALA A 29 -8.01 21.69 7.05
CA ALA A 29 -8.68 22.99 7.05
C ALA A 29 -9.54 23.23 5.80
N ASP A 30 -9.21 22.61 4.67
CA ASP A 30 -9.79 22.91 3.37
C ASP A 30 -10.61 21.72 2.79
N SER A 31 -10.63 20.56 3.47
CA SER A 31 -11.31 19.36 2.97
C SER A 31 -11.90 18.51 4.11
N LYS A 32 -13.11 17.97 3.86
CA LYS A 32 -13.89 17.14 4.79
C LYS A 32 -14.53 15.98 4.05
N TRP A 33 -14.96 14.95 4.77
CA TRP A 33 -15.63 13.79 4.18
C TRP A 33 -17.12 13.78 4.53
N ASN A 34 -17.98 13.63 3.52
CA ASN A 34 -19.37 13.25 3.76
C ASN A 34 -19.59 11.74 3.58
N GLU A 35 -20.70 11.22 4.11
CA GLU A 35 -20.99 9.78 4.07
C GLU A 35 -21.07 9.20 2.65
N LYS A 36 -21.56 9.96 1.67
CA LYS A 36 -21.60 9.49 0.28
C LYS A 36 -20.18 9.29 -0.26
N GLN A 37 -19.26 10.20 0.05
CA GLN A 37 -17.85 10.11 -0.35
C GLN A 37 -17.13 8.97 0.39
N LYS A 38 -17.40 8.76 1.69
CA LYS A 38 -16.83 7.63 2.44
C LYS A 38 -17.29 6.28 1.89
N LYS A 39 -18.59 6.13 1.57
CA LYS A 39 -19.13 4.93 0.89
C LYS A 39 -18.50 4.71 -0.47
N ASP A 40 -18.24 5.77 -1.23
CA ASP A 40 -17.57 5.72 -2.53
C ASP A 40 -16.13 5.19 -2.41
N VAL A 41 -15.38 5.71 -1.44
CA VAL A 41 -14.03 5.23 -1.08
C VAL A 41 -14.06 3.77 -0.66
N ASN A 42 -14.97 3.39 0.25
CA ASN A 42 -15.08 2.01 0.71
C ASN A 42 -15.41 1.05 -0.46
N ARG A 43 -16.25 1.48 -1.40
CA ARG A 43 -16.53 0.69 -2.62
C ARG A 43 -15.26 0.46 -3.46
N LYS A 44 -14.43 1.48 -3.64
CA LYS A 44 -13.14 1.36 -4.35
C LYS A 44 -12.18 0.43 -3.60
N LEU A 45 -12.09 0.59 -2.28
CA LEU A 45 -11.26 -0.26 -1.41
C LEU A 45 -11.67 -1.74 -1.50
N LYS A 46 -12.97 -2.05 -1.48
CA LYS A 46 -13.47 -3.42 -1.66
C LYS A 46 -13.06 -4.01 -3.01
N VAL A 47 -13.09 -3.23 -4.09
CA VAL A 47 -12.64 -3.67 -5.41
C VAL A 47 -11.14 -3.95 -5.42
N ALA A 48 -10.34 -3.08 -4.81
CA ALA A 48 -8.90 -3.25 -4.66
C ALA A 48 -8.55 -4.50 -3.85
N ALA A 49 -9.14 -4.67 -2.67
CA ALA A 49 -8.95 -5.84 -1.82
C ALA A 49 -9.37 -7.14 -2.53
N ALA A 50 -10.51 -7.15 -3.21
CA ALA A 50 -10.96 -8.32 -3.98
C ALA A 50 -10.00 -8.64 -5.14
N PHE A 51 -9.45 -7.62 -5.81
CA PHE A 51 -8.45 -7.82 -6.85
C PHE A 51 -7.18 -8.47 -6.30
N ILE A 52 -6.61 -7.94 -5.21
CA ILE A 52 -5.39 -8.46 -4.60
C ILE A 52 -5.57 -9.92 -4.19
N GLN A 53 -6.68 -10.27 -3.54
CA GLN A 53 -7.00 -11.65 -3.17
C GLN A 53 -7.11 -12.58 -4.38
N ARG A 54 -7.71 -12.13 -5.49
CA ARG A 54 -7.74 -12.90 -6.76
C ARG A 54 -6.34 -13.11 -7.35
N GLN A 55 -5.46 -12.11 -7.29
CA GLN A 55 -4.08 -12.25 -7.75
C GLN A 55 -3.31 -13.24 -6.86
N GLY A 56 -3.47 -13.17 -5.53
CA GLY A 56 -2.92 -14.15 -4.60
C GLY A 56 -3.34 -15.58 -4.96
N LYS A 57 -4.64 -15.81 -5.22
CA LYS A 57 -5.17 -17.11 -5.67
C LYS A 57 -4.54 -17.58 -6.98
N ARG A 58 -4.34 -16.69 -7.97
CA ARG A 58 -3.64 -17.00 -9.23
C ARG A 58 -2.21 -17.50 -9.00
N TYR A 59 -1.53 -17.00 -7.97
CA TYR A 59 -0.21 -17.46 -7.54
C TYR A 59 -0.23 -18.60 -6.50
N LYS A 60 -1.39 -19.21 -6.25
CA LYS A 60 -1.59 -20.26 -5.24
C LYS A 60 -1.15 -19.83 -3.83
N LYS A 61 -1.43 -18.58 -3.48
CA LYS A 61 -1.21 -18.03 -2.15
C LYS A 61 -2.53 -17.80 -1.44
N ASN A 62 -2.55 -18.11 -0.15
CA ASN A 62 -3.64 -17.70 0.72
C ASN A 62 -3.45 -16.21 1.03
N VAL A 63 -4.36 -15.37 0.53
CA VAL A 63 -4.36 -13.93 0.75
C VAL A 63 -5.79 -13.56 1.11
N THR A 64 -5.97 -13.03 2.32
CA THR A 64 -7.24 -12.51 2.83
C THR A 64 -7.02 -11.08 3.27
N LEU A 65 -7.85 -10.15 2.78
CA LEU A 65 -7.78 -8.74 3.16
C LEU A 65 -9.11 -8.30 3.79
N VAL A 66 -9.08 -7.97 5.07
CA VAL A 66 -10.20 -7.35 5.78
C VAL A 66 -10.09 -5.84 5.59
N ALA A 67 -10.90 -5.29 4.68
CA ALA A 67 -10.81 -3.88 4.26
C ALA A 67 -12.15 -3.14 4.22
N ASP A 68 -13.29 -3.85 4.29
CA ASP A 68 -14.59 -3.21 4.29
C ASP A 68 -14.88 -2.60 5.65
N SER A 69 -14.67 -1.29 5.78
CA SER A 69 -14.83 -0.57 7.05
C SER A 69 -16.29 -0.32 7.42
N TYR A 70 -17.25 -0.53 6.50
CA TYR A 70 -18.68 -0.50 6.83
C TYR A 70 -19.18 -1.86 7.34
N ALA A 71 -18.54 -2.96 6.92
CA ALA A 71 -18.78 -4.27 7.52
C ALA A 71 -18.03 -4.45 8.86
N ASN A 72 -16.94 -3.69 9.05
CA ASN A 72 -16.05 -3.75 10.22
C ASN A 72 -15.84 -2.32 10.75
N PRO A 73 -16.84 -1.74 11.45
CA PRO A 73 -16.82 -0.32 11.85
C PRO A 73 -15.70 0.02 12.84
N ASP A 74 -15.18 -0.96 13.57
CA ASP A 74 -14.00 -0.84 14.43
C ASP A 74 -12.69 -0.59 13.65
N LEU A 75 -12.70 -0.76 12.33
CA LEU A 75 -11.57 -0.44 11.45
C LEU A 75 -11.71 0.94 10.79
N GLN A 76 -12.72 1.74 11.18
CA GLN A 76 -12.97 3.07 10.63
C GLN A 76 -12.66 4.16 11.65
N TYR A 77 -11.78 5.08 11.28
CA TYR A 77 -11.39 6.21 12.11
C TYR A 77 -11.47 7.52 11.33
N GLU A 78 -11.55 8.62 12.08
CA GLU A 78 -11.50 9.98 11.53
C GLU A 78 -10.41 10.77 12.23
N VAL A 79 -9.69 11.57 11.46
CA VAL A 79 -8.60 12.39 11.98
C VAL A 79 -8.69 13.80 11.42
N LYS A 80 -8.63 14.78 12.32
CA LYS A 80 -8.52 16.20 11.97
C LYS A 80 -7.08 16.68 12.08
N THR A 81 -6.64 17.50 11.12
CA THR A 81 -5.31 18.11 11.13
C THR A 81 -5.34 19.59 10.75
N LYS A 82 -4.40 20.35 11.31
CA LYS A 82 -4.14 21.75 10.90
C LYS A 82 -3.20 21.83 9.69
N ILE A 83 -2.55 20.74 9.31
CA ILE A 83 -1.68 20.69 8.14
C ILE A 83 -2.56 20.72 6.89
N LYS A 84 -2.33 21.70 6.02
CA LYS A 84 -2.97 21.74 4.69
C LYS A 84 -2.31 20.71 3.79
N LEU A 85 -2.98 19.57 3.61
CA LEU A 85 -2.46 18.46 2.84
C LEU A 85 -2.57 18.73 1.34
N ASP A 86 -1.53 18.31 0.64
CA ASP A 86 -1.38 18.16 -0.81
C ASP A 86 -0.42 16.98 -1.04
N ASP A 87 -0.11 16.66 -2.28
CA ASP A 87 0.79 15.57 -2.66
C ASP A 87 2.28 15.93 -2.55
N SER A 88 2.62 17.04 -1.87
CA SER A 88 4.01 17.35 -1.52
C SER A 88 4.55 16.30 -0.56
N GLU A 89 5.64 15.64 -0.96
CA GLU A 89 6.38 14.68 -0.13
C GLU A 89 6.69 15.26 1.27
N LYS A 90 7.15 16.51 1.35
CA LYS A 90 7.45 17.17 2.63
C LYS A 90 6.22 17.24 3.56
N ARG A 91 5.04 17.53 3.03
CA ARG A 91 3.82 17.66 3.84
C ARG A 91 3.26 16.29 4.21
N LEU A 92 3.26 15.34 3.28
CA LEU A 92 2.84 13.97 3.54
C LEU A 92 3.75 13.27 4.55
N ASN A 93 5.07 13.45 4.46
CA ASN A 93 6.02 12.90 5.44
C ASN A 93 5.78 13.49 6.83
N ARG A 94 5.68 14.82 6.94
CA ARG A 94 5.36 15.48 8.22
C ARG A 94 4.04 15.01 8.82
N PHE A 95 3.02 14.80 7.99
CA PHE A 95 1.74 14.29 8.46
C PHE A 95 1.81 12.81 8.86
N SER A 96 2.54 11.99 8.10
CA SER A 96 2.82 10.59 8.41
C SER A 96 3.51 10.43 9.75
N ASP A 97 4.51 11.28 10.05
CA ASP A 97 5.19 11.30 11.37
C ASP A 97 4.20 11.59 12.52
N GLN A 98 3.27 12.53 12.31
CA GLN A 98 2.21 12.80 13.30
C GLN A 98 1.26 11.60 13.46
N MET A 99 0.96 10.92 12.35
CA MET A 99 0.10 9.75 12.35
C MET A 99 0.72 8.55 13.06
N GLN A 100 2.04 8.34 12.97
CA GLN A 100 2.73 7.30 13.77
C GLN A 100 2.39 7.42 15.26
N THR A 101 2.51 8.64 15.80
CA THR A 101 2.20 8.93 17.21
C THR A 101 0.71 8.75 17.51
N ARG A 102 -0.17 9.23 16.61
CA ARG A 102 -1.63 9.13 16.81
C ARG A 102 -2.12 7.69 16.76
N ILE A 103 -1.58 6.85 15.89
CA ILE A 103 -1.91 5.43 15.81
C ILE A 103 -1.53 4.75 17.14
N GLU A 104 -0.31 4.98 17.63
CA GLU A 104 0.15 4.44 18.92
C GLU A 104 -0.75 4.86 20.10
N GLN A 105 -1.28 6.09 20.09
CA GLN A 105 -2.05 6.64 21.20
C GLN A 105 -3.56 6.37 21.13
N SER A 106 -4.13 6.29 19.94
CA SER A 106 -5.58 6.33 19.73
C SER A 106 -6.18 5.06 19.13
N ILE A 107 -5.36 4.18 18.56
CA ILE A 107 -5.84 2.93 17.93
C ILE A 107 -5.35 1.76 18.76
N ASN A 108 -6.29 0.96 19.27
CA ASN A 108 -5.95 -0.28 19.99
C ASN A 108 -5.54 -1.37 19.00
N VAL A 109 -4.29 -1.27 18.51
CA VAL A 109 -3.77 -2.20 17.51
C VAL A 109 -3.72 -3.65 18.04
N ASP A 110 -3.47 -3.84 19.34
CA ASP A 110 -3.45 -5.16 19.96
C ASP A 110 -4.84 -5.83 19.92
N GLU A 111 -5.91 -5.08 20.22
CA GLU A 111 -7.29 -5.58 20.12
C GLU A 111 -7.70 -5.91 18.68
N ILE A 112 -7.26 -5.10 17.69
CA ILE A 112 -7.47 -5.41 16.27
C ILE A 112 -6.76 -6.73 15.91
N ARG A 113 -5.50 -6.92 16.34
CA ARG A 113 -4.75 -8.16 16.07
C ARG A 113 -5.42 -9.38 16.65
N GLU A 114 -5.87 -9.28 17.91
CA GLU A 114 -6.57 -10.36 18.60
C GLU A 114 -7.90 -10.68 17.94
N LYS A 115 -8.75 -9.67 17.70
CA LYS A 115 -10.09 -9.84 17.11
C LYS A 115 -10.03 -10.44 15.71
N TYR A 116 -9.10 -9.97 14.89
CA TYR A 116 -8.99 -10.45 13.51
C TYR A 116 -8.02 -11.61 13.35
N ASP A 117 -7.31 -12.04 14.39
CA ASP A 117 -6.30 -13.11 14.34
C ASP A 117 -5.31 -12.87 13.18
N THR A 118 -4.55 -11.77 13.31
CA THR A 118 -3.50 -11.38 12.36
C THR A 118 -2.44 -10.50 13.00
N ASP A 119 -1.19 -10.63 12.53
CA ASP A 119 -0.10 -9.69 12.83
C ASP A 119 0.10 -8.60 11.78
N SER A 120 -0.70 -8.63 10.71
CA SER A 120 -0.51 -7.84 9.49
C SER A 120 -1.58 -6.76 9.39
N ILE A 121 -1.19 -5.51 9.67
CA ILE A 121 -2.07 -4.34 9.70
C ILE A 121 -1.46 -3.19 8.92
N GLY A 122 -2.16 -2.76 7.87
CA GLY A 122 -1.86 -1.55 7.11
C GLY A 122 -2.86 -0.43 7.39
N PHE A 123 -2.44 0.82 7.25
CA PHE A 123 -3.27 2.00 7.51
C PHE A 123 -3.51 2.80 6.23
N LEU A 124 -4.75 3.17 5.97
CA LEU A 124 -5.15 3.89 4.75
C LEU A 124 -5.65 5.29 5.14
N LEU A 125 -4.86 6.30 4.80
CA LEU A 125 -5.16 7.72 5.03
C LEU A 125 -5.91 8.27 3.81
N PHE A 126 -7.22 8.40 3.89
CA PHE A 126 -8.04 8.94 2.81
C PHE A 126 -8.08 10.46 2.86
N ILE A 127 -7.59 11.11 1.80
CA ILE A 127 -7.48 12.57 1.68
C ILE A 127 -8.46 13.06 0.60
N ASN A 128 -9.46 13.87 0.98
CA ASN A 128 -10.52 14.33 0.06
C ASN A 128 -10.06 15.50 -0.83
N LYS A 129 -8.96 15.32 -1.54
CA LYS A 129 -8.36 16.30 -2.44
C LYS A 129 -7.89 15.63 -3.73
N SER A 130 -7.45 16.47 -4.67
CA SER A 130 -6.62 16.04 -5.79
C SER A 130 -5.17 15.91 -5.36
N GLY A 131 -4.48 14.87 -5.81
CA GLY A 131 -3.06 14.68 -5.61
C GLY A 131 -2.60 13.31 -6.09
N VAL A 132 -1.30 13.10 -6.15
CA VAL A 132 -0.71 11.77 -6.36
C VAL A 132 -0.75 10.99 -5.05
N SER A 133 -1.36 9.80 -5.08
CA SER A 133 -1.33 8.87 -3.94
C SER A 133 0.07 8.29 -3.75
N SER A 134 0.42 7.97 -2.52
CA SER A 134 1.73 7.42 -2.19
C SER A 134 1.69 6.60 -0.91
N THR A 135 2.72 5.79 -0.67
CA THR A 135 2.81 4.92 0.50
C THR A 135 4.08 5.18 1.29
N SER A 136 3.93 5.43 2.59
CA SER A 136 5.01 5.48 3.57
C SER A 136 5.25 4.06 4.09
N VAL A 137 6.39 3.48 3.71
CA VAL A 137 6.76 2.09 3.98
C VAL A 137 7.85 2.00 5.04
N HIS A 138 7.92 0.84 5.71
CA HIS A 138 8.99 0.54 6.64
C HIS A 138 10.19 -0.06 5.92
N TYR A 139 11.36 0.55 6.08
CA TYR A 139 12.64 -0.03 5.70
C TYR A 139 13.22 -0.79 6.90
N MET A 140 13.74 -1.99 6.67
CA MET A 140 14.33 -2.81 7.72
C MET A 140 15.45 -2.09 8.49
N GLU A 141 16.17 -1.20 7.81
CA GLU A 141 17.29 -0.43 8.34
C GLU A 141 16.85 0.77 9.20
N ASP A 142 15.58 1.17 9.11
CA ASP A 142 15.01 2.37 9.73
C ASP A 142 14.55 2.14 11.18
N GLY A 143 14.77 0.94 11.74
CA GLY A 143 14.47 0.62 13.14
C GLY A 143 12.98 0.68 13.48
N LYS A 144 12.52 1.77 14.11
CA LYS A 144 11.09 1.99 14.42
C LYS A 144 10.44 3.07 13.54
N LYS A 145 11.22 3.73 12.69
CA LYS A 145 10.70 4.78 11.82
C LYS A 145 9.76 4.15 10.78
N ASN A 146 8.64 4.82 10.53
CA ASN A 146 7.56 4.36 9.65
C ASN A 146 7.03 2.94 9.98
N PHE A 147 7.14 2.51 11.24
CA PHE A 147 6.72 1.16 11.60
C PHE A 147 5.23 0.91 11.35
N TYR A 148 4.36 1.90 11.58
CA TYR A 148 2.98 1.86 11.11
C TYR A 148 2.91 2.26 9.65
N GLU A 149 2.81 1.28 8.76
CA GLU A 149 2.88 1.54 7.32
C GLU A 149 1.56 2.11 6.80
N MET A 150 1.65 3.19 6.00
CA MET A 150 0.52 4.05 5.67
C MET A 150 0.44 4.37 4.18
N CYS A 151 -0.73 4.20 3.56
CA CYS A 151 -1.03 4.75 2.23
C CYS A 151 -1.73 6.10 2.38
N ALA A 152 -1.19 7.16 1.78
CA ALA A 152 -1.89 8.41 1.53
C ALA A 152 -2.68 8.29 0.22
N LEU A 153 -4.00 8.14 0.33
CA LEU A 153 -4.90 7.89 -0.80
C LEU A 153 -5.74 9.13 -1.11
N PHE A 154 -5.42 9.80 -2.21
CA PHE A 154 -6.20 10.95 -2.68
C PHE A 154 -7.51 10.50 -3.32
N SER A 155 -8.54 11.33 -3.19
CA SER A 155 -9.85 11.07 -3.78
C SER A 155 -9.87 11.26 -5.30
N LYS A 156 -8.94 12.06 -5.83
CA LYS A 156 -8.85 12.50 -7.22
C LYS A 156 -7.39 12.61 -7.66
N TYR A 157 -7.18 12.48 -8.97
CA TYR A 157 -5.97 12.92 -9.64
C TYR A 157 -6.38 13.97 -10.67
N GLU A 158 -5.83 15.18 -10.52
CA GLU A 158 -6.30 16.39 -11.21
C GLU A 158 -7.83 16.58 -11.05
N LYS A 159 -8.59 16.47 -12.14
CA LYS A 159 -10.04 16.65 -12.17
C LYS A 159 -10.80 15.32 -12.11
N GLU A 160 -10.11 14.19 -12.23
CA GLU A 160 -10.73 12.88 -12.31
C GLU A 160 -10.77 12.18 -10.95
N ALA A 161 -11.81 11.39 -10.71
CA ALA A 161 -11.90 10.58 -9.51
C ALA A 161 -10.87 9.45 -9.56
N GLU A 162 -10.16 9.26 -8.45
CA GLU A 162 -9.15 8.20 -8.35
C GLU A 162 -9.80 6.81 -8.44
N GLY A 163 -9.09 5.88 -9.08
CA GLY A 163 -9.56 4.53 -9.39
C GLY A 163 -9.18 3.47 -8.36
N ALA A 164 -9.91 2.36 -8.37
CA ALA A 164 -9.58 1.19 -7.54
C ALA A 164 -8.20 0.59 -7.85
N ALA A 165 -7.69 0.77 -9.07
CA ALA A 165 -6.36 0.29 -9.45
C ALA A 165 -5.26 1.00 -8.67
N THR A 166 -5.35 2.31 -8.49
CA THR A 166 -4.43 3.11 -7.66
C THR A 166 -4.49 2.66 -6.21
N TYR A 167 -5.68 2.40 -5.65
CA TYR A 167 -5.78 1.89 -4.28
C TYR A 167 -5.09 0.53 -4.14
N ALA A 168 -5.29 -0.37 -5.12
CA ALA A 168 -4.61 -1.67 -5.10
C ALA A 168 -3.10 -1.53 -5.25
N HIS A 169 -2.61 -0.61 -6.08
CA HIS A 169 -1.19 -0.32 -6.25
C HIS A 169 -0.55 0.14 -4.93
N GLU A 170 -1.11 1.15 -4.28
CA GLU A 170 -0.62 1.65 -2.99
C GLU A 170 -0.68 0.58 -1.89
N ILE A 171 -1.78 -0.17 -1.81
CA ILE A 171 -1.90 -1.25 -0.82
C ILE A 171 -0.81 -2.31 -1.04
N LEU A 172 -0.42 -2.61 -2.28
CA LEU A 172 0.65 -3.58 -2.54
C LEU A 172 2.03 -3.08 -2.08
N HIS A 173 2.28 -1.77 -2.05
CA HIS A 173 3.50 -1.21 -1.47
C HIS A 173 3.63 -1.53 0.02
N LEU A 174 2.53 -1.50 0.80
CA LEU A 174 2.56 -1.89 2.21
C LEU A 174 3.16 -3.30 2.44
N PHE A 175 3.13 -4.15 1.41
CA PHE A 175 3.62 -5.53 1.49
C PHE A 175 4.87 -5.75 0.65
N GLY A 176 5.62 -4.68 0.38
CA GLY A 176 6.93 -4.74 -0.26
C GLY A 176 6.92 -4.78 -1.78
N ALA A 177 5.80 -4.51 -2.46
CA ALA A 177 5.86 -4.28 -3.92
C ALA A 177 6.65 -3.02 -4.25
N ARG A 178 7.36 -3.01 -5.38
CA ARG A 178 8.18 -1.88 -5.85
C ARG A 178 7.55 -1.25 -7.09
N ASP A 179 7.73 0.05 -7.24
CA ASP A 179 7.42 0.72 -8.49
C ASP A 179 8.29 0.17 -9.61
N LEU A 180 7.65 -0.15 -10.73
CA LEU A 180 8.32 -0.72 -11.89
C LEU A 180 8.30 0.22 -13.10
N TYR A 181 7.67 1.39 -12.99
CA TYR A 181 7.59 2.41 -14.06
C TYR A 181 8.73 3.43 -14.03
N MET A 182 9.50 3.49 -12.94
CA MET A 182 10.62 4.42 -12.80
C MET A 182 11.83 3.75 -12.14
N THR A 183 12.99 4.39 -12.26
CA THR A 183 14.22 3.91 -11.64
C THR A 183 14.26 4.26 -10.16
N SER A 184 14.79 3.36 -9.35
CA SER A 184 15.08 3.59 -7.93
C SER A 184 16.42 2.95 -7.59
N ILE A 185 17.39 3.76 -7.17
CA ILE A 185 18.70 3.26 -6.74
C ILE A 185 18.52 2.46 -5.45
N THR A 186 17.78 3.02 -4.48
CA THR A 186 17.50 2.42 -3.18
C THR A 186 16.85 1.04 -3.30
N ASP A 187 15.90 0.87 -4.23
CA ASP A 187 15.20 -0.40 -4.43
C ASP A 187 15.87 -1.34 -5.45
N GLY A 188 17.01 -0.93 -6.03
CA GLY A 188 17.69 -1.69 -7.08
C GLY A 188 16.89 -1.79 -8.39
N ILE A 189 15.98 -0.84 -8.66
CA ILE A 189 15.18 -0.78 -9.88
C ILE A 189 15.96 -0.04 -10.96
N SER A 190 16.67 -0.80 -11.79
CA SER A 190 17.45 -0.27 -12.92
C SER A 190 16.58 0.12 -14.12
N SER A 191 17.07 1.03 -14.96
CA SER A 191 16.37 1.39 -16.21
C SER A 191 16.20 0.19 -17.16
N ALA A 192 17.10 -0.79 -17.09
CA ALA A 192 17.00 -2.02 -17.87
C ALA A 192 15.83 -2.91 -17.40
N LEU A 193 15.59 -2.96 -16.09
CA LEU A 193 14.42 -3.64 -15.53
C LEU A 193 13.12 -2.93 -15.95
N VAL A 194 13.05 -1.60 -15.81
CA VAL A 194 11.87 -0.80 -16.20
C VAL A 194 11.51 -1.06 -17.67
N ARG A 195 12.50 -0.99 -18.59
CA ARG A 195 12.28 -1.30 -20.02
C ARG A 195 11.81 -2.75 -20.24
N HIS A 196 12.36 -3.71 -19.50
CA HIS A 196 11.96 -5.11 -19.60
C HIS A 196 10.52 -5.30 -19.14
N VAL A 197 10.13 -4.71 -18.01
CA VAL A 197 8.75 -4.75 -17.49
C VAL A 197 7.79 -4.07 -18.49
N GLY A 198 8.10 -2.89 -18.98
CA GLY A 198 7.26 -2.20 -19.97
C GLY A 198 7.05 -3.01 -21.26
N LYS A 199 8.02 -3.83 -21.68
CA LYS A 199 7.89 -4.70 -22.86
C LYS A 199 7.16 -6.02 -22.57
N LYS A 200 7.46 -6.68 -21.47
CA LYS A 200 6.97 -8.05 -21.15
C LYS A 200 5.70 -8.06 -20.33
N TYR A 201 5.53 -7.07 -19.45
CA TYR A 201 4.46 -6.96 -18.46
C TYR A 201 3.85 -5.54 -18.44
N PRO A 202 3.43 -4.98 -19.60
CA PRO A 202 2.90 -3.61 -19.66
C PRO A 202 1.61 -3.40 -18.85
N ASN A 203 0.98 -4.49 -18.40
CA ASN A 203 -0.26 -4.48 -17.61
C ASN A 203 -0.01 -4.87 -16.14
N ASP A 204 1.25 -4.96 -15.69
CA ASP A 204 1.56 -5.12 -14.27
C ASP A 204 1.08 -3.89 -13.51
N ILE A 205 0.38 -4.10 -12.40
CA ILE A 205 -0.20 -3.03 -11.60
C ILE A 205 0.84 -2.09 -10.99
N MET A 206 2.06 -2.56 -10.75
CA MET A 206 3.18 -1.73 -10.28
C MET A 206 3.92 -1.01 -11.41
N PHE A 207 3.55 -1.30 -12.67
CA PHE A 207 4.03 -0.56 -13.84
C PHE A 207 2.99 0.46 -14.33
N SER A 208 1.70 0.15 -14.23
CA SER A 208 0.64 1.07 -14.60
C SER A 208 -0.65 0.74 -13.87
N THR A 209 -1.40 1.77 -13.48
CA THR A 209 -2.76 1.68 -12.94
C THR A 209 -3.83 1.99 -13.99
N PHE A 210 -3.42 2.37 -15.20
CA PHE A 210 -4.32 2.75 -16.28
C PHE A 210 -4.74 1.55 -17.13
N THR A 211 -5.83 1.74 -17.85
CA THR A 211 -6.18 0.87 -18.99
C THR A 211 -5.18 1.04 -20.13
N LYS A 212 -5.18 0.11 -21.10
CA LYS A 212 -4.37 0.23 -22.33
C LYS A 212 -4.59 1.54 -23.10
N SER A 213 -5.76 2.16 -22.97
CA SER A 213 -6.08 3.45 -23.59
C SER A 213 -5.78 4.65 -22.68
N GLY A 214 -5.03 4.47 -21.59
CA GLY A 214 -4.63 5.54 -20.67
C GLY A 214 -5.74 6.05 -19.73
N LYS A 215 -6.86 5.31 -19.59
CA LYS A 215 -7.99 5.74 -18.74
C LYS A 215 -7.93 5.13 -17.35
N THR A 216 -8.34 5.91 -16.35
CA THR A 216 -8.62 5.44 -14.98
C THR A 216 -10.02 4.86 -14.89
N LEU A 217 -10.16 3.68 -14.27
CA LEU A 217 -11.47 3.04 -14.03
C LEU A 217 -11.81 3.08 -12.55
N LYS A 218 -12.91 3.76 -12.23
CA LYS A 218 -13.29 4.02 -10.85
C LYS A 218 -13.46 2.75 -10.00
N TYR A 219 -14.18 1.75 -10.51
CA TYR A 219 -14.53 0.52 -9.76
C TYR A 219 -14.11 -0.77 -10.46
N LYS A 220 -13.11 -0.71 -11.34
CA LYS A 220 -12.64 -1.89 -12.08
C LYS A 220 -11.13 -1.82 -12.22
N ILE A 221 -10.48 -2.97 -12.09
CA ILE A 221 -9.04 -3.12 -12.28
C ILE A 221 -8.85 -4.09 -13.44
N VAL A 222 -8.16 -3.64 -14.49
CA VAL A 222 -7.84 -4.44 -15.67
C VAL A 222 -6.38 -4.92 -15.68
N ASN A 223 -5.58 -4.35 -14.77
CA ASN A 223 -4.18 -4.67 -14.52
C ASN A 223 -4.07 -6.04 -13.84
N GLN A 224 -2.84 -6.50 -13.60
CA GLN A 224 -2.56 -7.77 -12.94
C GLN A 224 -1.29 -7.68 -12.10
N VAL A 225 -1.05 -8.68 -11.26
CA VAL A 225 0.27 -8.85 -10.63
C VAL A 225 1.08 -9.79 -11.54
N ASP A 226 2.13 -9.30 -12.18
CA ASP A 226 3.08 -10.12 -12.91
C ASP A 226 4.24 -10.56 -12.02
N ARG A 227 5.13 -11.37 -12.60
CA ARG A 227 6.07 -12.17 -11.81
C ARG A 227 7.10 -11.36 -11.03
N VAL A 228 7.44 -10.15 -11.49
CA VAL A 228 8.39 -9.26 -10.79
C VAL A 228 7.73 -8.73 -9.53
N THR A 229 6.51 -8.20 -9.63
CA THR A 229 5.70 -7.81 -8.47
C THR A 229 5.45 -9.00 -7.52
N ALA A 230 5.05 -10.17 -8.05
CA ALA A 230 4.87 -11.38 -7.25
C ALA A 230 6.17 -11.87 -6.57
N PHE A 231 7.34 -11.57 -7.14
CA PHE A 231 8.62 -11.87 -6.52
C PHE A 231 8.83 -11.00 -5.28
N TYR A 232 8.64 -9.68 -5.41
CA TYR A 232 8.78 -8.71 -4.31
C TYR A 232 7.78 -8.96 -3.17
N LEU A 233 6.52 -9.27 -3.51
CA LEU A 233 5.49 -9.71 -2.54
C LEU A 233 5.81 -11.04 -1.84
N GLY A 234 6.91 -11.72 -2.22
CA GLY A 234 7.28 -13.02 -1.66
C GLY A 234 6.41 -14.19 -2.14
N TRP A 235 5.52 -13.97 -3.11
CA TRP A 235 4.65 -15.00 -3.69
C TRP A 235 5.41 -15.96 -4.61
N LYS A 236 6.49 -15.49 -5.26
CA LYS A 236 7.43 -16.32 -6.01
C LYS A 236 8.83 -16.26 -5.42
N ASN A 237 9.42 -17.40 -5.04
CA ASN A 237 10.78 -17.44 -4.51
C ASN A 237 11.85 -17.21 -5.60
N THR A 238 11.59 -17.58 -6.85
CA THR A 238 12.55 -17.45 -7.96
C THR A 238 11.86 -16.97 -9.23
N ILE A 239 12.57 -16.11 -9.98
CA ILE A 239 12.19 -15.64 -11.31
C ILE A 239 13.47 -15.41 -12.15
N PRO A 240 13.43 -15.51 -13.49
CA PRO A 240 14.58 -15.24 -14.36
C PRO A 240 15.15 -13.83 -14.18
N GLU A 241 14.28 -12.85 -13.93
CA GLU A 241 14.64 -11.45 -13.76
C GLU A 241 15.56 -11.21 -12.55
N LYS A 242 15.48 -12.06 -11.51
CA LYS A 242 16.33 -11.92 -10.31
C LYS A 242 17.81 -11.94 -10.67
N LYS A 243 18.25 -12.95 -11.43
CA LYS A 243 19.65 -13.07 -11.86
C LYS A 243 19.99 -12.03 -12.94
N LYS A 244 19.08 -11.83 -13.89
CA LYS A 244 19.30 -10.95 -15.05
C LYS A 244 19.48 -9.48 -14.65
N PHE A 245 18.76 -9.01 -13.64
CA PHE A 245 18.75 -7.61 -13.21
C PHE A 245 19.25 -7.41 -11.78
N ALA A 246 19.86 -8.44 -11.18
CA ALA A 246 20.37 -8.41 -9.81
C ALA A 246 19.34 -7.91 -8.77
N LEU A 247 18.09 -8.40 -8.84
CA LEU A 247 17.03 -7.95 -7.93
C LEU A 247 17.36 -8.31 -6.47
N GLY A 248 17.49 -7.30 -5.62
CA GLY A 248 17.72 -7.42 -4.18
C GLY A 248 16.45 -7.55 -3.34
N GLY A 249 16.61 -7.45 -2.01
CA GLY A 249 15.57 -7.00 -1.07
C GLY A 249 14.30 -7.85 -0.96
N ARG A 250 14.40 -9.02 -0.29
CA ARG A 250 13.20 -9.76 0.18
C ARG A 250 13.40 -10.49 1.49
N ASN A 251 14.47 -10.18 2.21
CA ASN A 251 14.72 -10.79 3.50
C ASN A 251 14.81 -9.68 4.54
N PRO A 252 13.83 -9.57 5.44
CA PRO A 252 12.60 -10.37 5.51
C PRO A 252 11.64 -10.07 4.34
N LYS A 253 10.71 -11.00 4.07
CA LYS A 253 9.67 -10.80 3.03
C LYS A 253 8.70 -9.71 3.46
N GLY A 254 8.15 -8.98 2.50
CA GLY A 254 7.16 -7.94 2.78
C GLY A 254 7.74 -6.70 3.43
N CYS A 255 9.00 -6.39 3.18
CA CYS A 255 9.68 -5.23 3.76
C CYS A 255 10.56 -4.54 2.71
N PHE A 256 10.77 -3.24 2.88
CA PHE A 256 11.77 -2.50 2.14
C PHE A 256 13.15 -2.68 2.76
N SER A 257 14.19 -2.67 1.93
CA SER A 257 15.57 -2.76 2.38
C SER A 257 16.45 -2.02 1.40
N ASP A 258 17.30 -1.14 1.91
CA ASP A 258 18.31 -0.42 1.12
C ASP A 258 19.59 -1.23 0.91
N GLY A 259 19.69 -2.40 1.56
CA GLY A 259 20.81 -3.32 1.43
C GLY A 259 21.99 -3.02 2.34
N THR A 260 21.87 -2.09 3.30
CA THR A 260 22.96 -1.73 4.23
C THR A 260 22.98 -2.55 5.52
N ALA A 261 21.92 -3.31 5.83
CA ALA A 261 21.82 -4.12 7.06
C ALA A 261 22.31 -5.58 6.94
N TRP A 262 23.21 -5.88 5.99
CA TRP A 262 23.80 -7.21 5.80
C TRP A 262 25.23 -7.31 6.30
#